data_AF-A0A845RLT6-F1
#
_entry.id   AF-A0A845RLT6-F1
#
_cell.length_a   1.000
_cell.length_b   1.000
_cell.length_c   1.000
_cell.angle_alpha   90.00
_cell.angle_beta   90.00
_cell.angle_gamma   90.00
#
_symmetry.space_group_name_H-M   'P 1'
#
loop_
_entity.id
_entity.type
_entity.pdbx_description
1 polymer ?
#
loop_
_entity_poly.entity_id
_entity_poly.type
_entity_poly.pdbx_seq_one_letter_code
_entity_poly.pdbx_strand_id
1 'polypeptide(L)'
;MPENTQRDIWKLCEKNKLSYELVLAVFQIEGDNNMQIDSIKAVIEKLAYYRDYWTEQGFPDEIVFNLMLLSKQRGIEGCKVFMENSDTYESDNYVQKVTEYKYYLEKIDSDNINM
;
A
#
# COMPACT_ATOMS: atom_id res chain seq x y z
N MET A 1 -0.24 -15.72 -10.04
CA MET A 1 1.16 -15.56 -9.58
C MET A 1 1.67 -16.89 -9.02
N PRO A 2 2.90 -17.34 -9.35
CA PRO A 2 3.45 -18.61 -8.84
C PRO A 2 3.57 -18.63 -7.31
N GLU A 3 3.42 -19.80 -6.67
CA GLU A 3 3.45 -19.95 -5.20
C GLU A 3 4.75 -19.44 -4.57
N ASN A 4 5.91 -19.69 -5.20
CA ASN A 4 7.20 -19.20 -4.72
C ASN A 4 7.25 -17.67 -4.68
N THR A 5 6.71 -17.01 -5.71
CA THR A 5 6.64 -15.55 -5.76
C THR A 5 5.75 -15.01 -4.64
N GLN A 6 4.59 -15.63 -4.40
CA GLN A 6 3.70 -15.23 -3.30
C GLN A 6 4.38 -15.35 -1.93
N ARG A 7 5.12 -16.45 -1.70
CA ARG A 7 5.89 -16.66 -0.46
C ARG A 7 6.99 -15.60 -0.27
N ASP A 8 7.68 -15.22 -1.34
CA ASP A 8 8.72 -14.20 -1.27
C ASP A 8 8.15 -12.81 -0.98
N ILE A 9 7.02 -12.47 -1.60
CA ILE A 9 6.29 -11.23 -1.30
C ILE A 9 5.84 -11.22 0.16
N TRP A 10 5.26 -12.31 0.65
CA TRP A 10 4.81 -12.40 2.04
C TRP A 10 5.95 -12.14 3.04
N LYS A 11 7.12 -12.77 2.85
CA LYS A 11 8.31 -12.51 3.69
C LYS A 11 8.79 -11.06 3.62
N LEU A 12 8.73 -10.44 2.44
CA LEU A 12 9.08 -9.03 2.27
C LEU A 12 8.09 -8.13 3.01
N CYS A 13 6.80 -8.43 2.96
CA CYS A 13 5.76 -7.73 3.70
C CYS A 13 5.98 -7.84 5.22
N GLU A 14 6.23 -9.04 5.75
CA GLU A 14 6.54 -9.26 7.17
C GLU A 14 7.76 -8.44 7.61
N LYS A 15 8.86 -8.51 6.84
CA LYS A 15 10.08 -7.76 7.12
C LYS A 15 9.84 -6.26 7.19
N ASN A 16 8.97 -5.74 6.33
CA ASN A 16 8.68 -4.32 6.21
C ASN A 16 7.46 -3.88 7.04
N LYS A 17 6.82 -4.78 7.80
CA LYS A 17 5.58 -4.52 8.56
C LYS A 17 4.46 -3.94 7.69
N LEU A 18 4.29 -4.47 6.48
CA LEU A 18 3.18 -4.14 5.59
C LEU A 18 2.26 -5.35 5.48
N SER A 19 0.96 -5.12 5.28
CA SER A 19 0.04 -6.22 5.02
C SER A 19 0.25 -6.76 3.61
N TYR A 20 0.08 -8.07 3.44
CA TYR A 20 0.23 -8.72 2.14
C TYR A 20 -0.85 -8.23 1.15
N GLU A 21 -2.07 -8.06 1.65
CA GLU A 21 -3.25 -7.62 0.93
C GLU A 21 -3.10 -6.18 0.42
N LEU A 22 -2.47 -5.30 1.20
CA LEU A 22 -2.14 -3.94 0.77
C LEU A 22 -1.26 -3.96 -0.49
N VAL A 23 -0.22 -4.79 -0.47
CA VAL A 23 0.74 -4.88 -1.57
C VAL A 23 0.05 -5.44 -2.82
N LEU A 24 -0.76 -6.49 -2.67
CA LEU A 24 -1.58 -7.02 -3.76
C LEU A 24 -2.56 -5.97 -4.31
N ALA A 25 -3.19 -5.18 -3.45
CA ALA A 25 -4.13 -4.14 -3.85
C ALA A 25 -3.46 -3.03 -4.67
N VAL A 26 -2.30 -2.53 -4.23
CA VAL A 26 -1.51 -1.55 -4.99
C VAL A 26 -1.22 -2.06 -6.40
N PHE A 27 -0.78 -3.31 -6.50
CA PHE A 27 -0.43 -3.93 -7.77
C PHE A 27 -1.61 -4.16 -8.70
N GLN A 28 -2.73 -4.62 -8.14
CA GLN A 28 -3.98 -4.78 -8.89
C GLN A 28 -4.45 -3.44 -9.47
N ILE A 29 -4.43 -2.37 -8.67
CA ILE A 29 -4.88 -1.04 -9.09
C ILE A 29 -3.92 -0.41 -10.11
N GLU A 30 -2.62 -0.67 -10.00
CA GLU A 30 -1.62 -0.20 -10.97
C GLU A 30 -1.66 -0.98 -12.30
N GLY A 31 -2.41 -2.09 -12.36
CA GLY A 31 -2.60 -2.89 -13.58
C GLY A 31 -1.33 -3.59 -14.05
N ASP A 32 -0.33 -3.69 -13.19
CA ASP A 32 0.89 -4.41 -13.49
C ASP A 32 0.60 -5.91 -13.31
N ASN A 33 0.62 -6.67 -14.41
CA ASN A 33 0.30 -8.10 -14.39
C ASN A 33 1.55 -8.98 -14.59
N ASN A 34 2.72 -8.37 -14.75
CA ASN A 34 3.95 -9.06 -15.14
C ASN A 34 5.13 -8.69 -14.23
N MET A 35 4.88 -8.73 -12.92
CA MET A 35 5.83 -8.31 -11.91
C MET A 35 7.02 -9.25 -11.75
N GLN A 36 8.19 -8.68 -11.95
CA GLN A 36 9.45 -9.26 -11.49
C GLN A 36 9.60 -9.04 -9.98
N ILE A 37 10.19 -10.00 -9.28
CA ILE A 37 10.33 -9.96 -7.82
C ILE A 37 11.11 -8.72 -7.34
N ASP A 38 12.09 -8.26 -8.12
CA ASP A 38 12.87 -7.06 -7.80
C ASP A 38 12.03 -5.79 -7.85
N SER A 39 11.12 -5.67 -8.83
CA SER A 39 10.14 -4.57 -8.89
C SER A 39 9.22 -4.60 -7.68
N ILE A 40 8.79 -5.80 -7.26
CA ILE A 40 7.92 -5.94 -6.10
C ILE A 40 8.62 -5.50 -4.82
N LYS A 41 9.85 -5.98 -4.63
CA LYS A 41 10.69 -5.58 -3.50
C LYS A 41 10.86 -4.06 -3.44
N ALA A 42 11.16 -3.43 -4.56
CA ALA A 42 11.32 -1.97 -4.62
C ALA A 42 10.02 -1.23 -4.24
N VAL A 43 8.85 -1.73 -4.65
CA VAL A 43 7.56 -1.14 -4.25
C VAL A 43 7.31 -1.30 -2.75
N ILE A 44 7.54 -2.48 -2.18
CA ILE A 44 7.38 -2.75 -0.75
C ILE A 44 8.30 -1.85 0.08
N GLU A 45 9.59 -1.78 -0.26
CA GLU A 45 10.56 -0.93 0.43
C GLU A 45 10.17 0.55 0.34
N LYS A 46 9.64 0.98 -0.81
CA LYS A 46 9.20 2.37 -1.02
C LYS A 46 7.93 2.71 -0.24
N LEU A 47 6.96 1.79 -0.13
CA LEU A 47 5.78 1.96 0.72
C LEU A 47 6.18 2.04 2.20
N ALA A 48 7.08 1.17 2.65
CA ALA A 48 7.60 1.20 4.01
C ALA A 48 8.31 2.53 4.31
N TYR A 49 9.16 3.00 3.40
CA TYR A 49 9.80 4.30 3.49
C TYR A 49 8.79 5.44 3.64
N TYR A 50 7.70 5.45 2.87
CA TYR A 50 6.68 6.49 3.00
C TYR A 50 5.92 6.42 4.32
N ARG A 51 5.56 5.22 4.79
CA ARG A 51 4.96 5.05 6.11
C ARG A 51 5.87 5.64 7.19
N ASP A 52 7.13 5.21 7.20
CA ASP A 52 8.10 5.61 8.23
C ASP A 52 8.32 7.13 8.20
N TYR A 53 8.43 7.72 7.01
CA TYR A 53 8.53 9.17 6.85
C TYR A 53 7.35 9.91 7.51
N TRP A 54 6.11 9.53 7.23
CA TRP A 54 4.93 10.23 7.77
C TRP A 54 4.72 9.97 9.26
N THR A 55 5.07 8.76 9.74
CA THR A 55 5.11 8.48 11.18
C THR A 55 6.12 9.37 11.89
N GLU A 56 7.31 9.57 11.32
CA GLU A 56 8.34 10.46 11.87
C GLU A 56 7.93 11.94 11.86
N GLN A 57 7.05 12.36 10.95
CA GLN A 57 6.44 13.69 10.96
C GLN A 57 5.37 13.86 12.07
N GLY A 58 5.03 12.79 12.80
CA GLY A 58 4.08 12.82 13.92
C GLY A 58 2.61 12.64 13.53
N PHE A 59 2.32 12.14 12.33
CA PHE A 59 0.94 11.82 11.94
C PHE A 59 0.45 10.52 12.61
N PRO A 60 -0.84 10.43 12.96
CA PRO A 60 -1.43 9.21 13.51
C PRO A 60 -1.56 8.12 12.44
N ASP A 61 -1.56 6.86 12.86
CA ASP A 61 -1.56 5.67 11.97
C ASP A 61 -2.66 5.70 10.89
N GLU A 62 -3.87 6.12 11.25
CA GLU A 62 -5.01 6.23 10.33
C GLU A 62 -4.72 7.19 9.16
N ILE A 63 -4.03 8.30 9.45
CA ILE A 63 -3.63 9.29 8.45
C ILE A 63 -2.39 8.83 7.69
N VAL A 64 -1.43 8.19 8.37
CA VAL A 64 -0.19 7.67 7.78
C VAL A 64 -0.50 6.69 6.64
N PHE A 65 -1.52 5.84 6.78
CA PHE A 65 -1.92 4.92 5.72
C PHE A 65 -2.32 5.67 4.44
N ASN A 66 -3.15 6.72 4.55
CA ASN A 66 -3.57 7.53 3.42
C ASN A 66 -2.38 8.29 2.80
N LEU A 67 -1.54 8.91 3.63
CA LEU A 67 -0.37 9.67 3.19
C LEU A 67 0.68 8.80 2.51
N MET A 68 0.87 7.56 2.97
CA MET A 68 1.72 6.56 2.35
C MET A 68 1.25 6.27 0.90
N LEU A 69 -0.05 6.02 0.70
CA LEU A 69 -0.62 5.76 -0.63
C LEU A 69 -0.55 6.99 -1.54
N LEU A 70 -0.87 8.18 -1.02
CA LEU A 70 -0.71 9.43 -1.77
C LEU A 70 0.74 9.68 -2.19
N SER A 71 1.69 9.37 -1.32
CA SER A 71 3.13 9.47 -1.60
C SER A 71 3.61 8.42 -2.60
N LYS A 72 2.98 7.25 -2.67
CA LYS A 72 3.22 6.29 -3.76
C LYS A 72 2.84 6.87 -5.11
N GLN A 73 1.71 7.56 -5.19
CA GLN A 73 1.22 8.16 -6.43
C GLN A 73 1.96 9.44 -6.83
N ARG A 74 2.31 10.30 -5.86
CA ARG A 74 2.76 11.68 -6.11
C ARG A 74 4.14 12.02 -5.56
N GLY A 75 4.76 11.12 -4.80
CA GLY A 75 5.93 11.42 -3.97
C GLY A 75 5.57 12.24 -2.73
N ILE A 76 6.52 12.35 -1.80
CA ILE A 76 6.34 13.10 -0.55
C ILE A 76 6.04 14.57 -0.82
N GLU A 77 6.83 15.24 -1.67
CA GLU A 77 6.63 16.67 -1.96
C GLU A 77 5.30 16.94 -2.67
N GLY A 78 4.91 16.07 -3.61
CA GLY A 78 3.59 16.17 -4.24
C GLY A 78 2.44 15.94 -3.26
N CYS A 79 2.63 15.07 -2.26
CA CYS A 79 1.67 14.85 -1.19
C CYS A 79 1.55 16.07 -0.27
N LYS A 80 2.67 16.71 0.11
CA LYS A 80 2.65 17.95 0.92
C LYS A 80 1.88 19.07 0.22
N VAL A 81 2.21 19.32 -1.06
CA VAL A 81 1.51 20.33 -1.87
C VAL A 81 0.02 20.00 -1.98
N PHE A 82 -0.34 18.71 -2.13
CA PHE A 82 -1.74 18.31 -2.17
C PHE A 82 -2.46 18.62 -0.85
N MET A 83 -1.86 18.30 0.30
CA MET A 83 -2.43 18.58 1.62
C MET A 83 -2.66 20.08 1.87
N GLU A 84 -1.77 20.94 1.37
CA GLU A 84 -1.90 22.40 1.51
C GLU A 84 -3.05 22.97 0.66
N ASN A 85 -3.41 22.31 -0.45
CA ASN A 85 -4.38 22.81 -1.42
C ASN A 85 -5.73 22.08 -1.41
N SER A 86 -5.87 20.99 -0.64
CA SER A 86 -7.09 20.19 -0.59
C SER A 86 -7.74 20.26 0.78
N ASP A 87 -9.00 20.66 0.84
CA ASP A 87 -9.79 20.62 2.08
C ASP A 87 -10.12 19.17 2.52
N THR A 88 -9.98 18.17 1.63
CA THR A 88 -10.36 16.77 1.90
C THR A 88 -9.48 15.75 1.16
N TYR A 89 -8.35 15.36 1.78
CA TYR A 89 -7.48 14.31 1.23
C TYR A 89 -8.08 12.89 1.30
N GLU A 90 -9.13 12.69 2.11
CA GLU A 90 -9.86 11.41 2.26
C GLU A 90 -10.63 10.98 1.00
N SER A 91 -10.81 11.88 0.03
CA SER A 91 -11.58 11.63 -1.19
C SER A 91 -10.72 11.21 -2.40
N ASP A 92 -9.42 10.96 -2.21
CA ASP A 92 -8.54 10.61 -3.32
C ASP A 92 -8.90 9.23 -3.91
N ASN A 93 -9.18 9.23 -5.21
CA ASN A 93 -9.61 8.06 -5.98
C ASN A 93 -8.62 6.88 -5.90
N TYR A 94 -7.32 7.13 -5.84
CA TYR A 94 -6.32 6.06 -5.73
C TYR A 94 -6.36 5.44 -4.34
N VAL A 95 -6.36 6.27 -3.30
CA VAL A 95 -6.45 5.82 -1.90
C VAL A 95 -7.70 4.99 -1.69
N GLN A 96 -8.86 5.46 -2.15
CA GLN A 96 -10.13 4.73 -2.05
C GLN A 96 -10.07 3.37 -2.72
N LYS A 97 -9.64 3.31 -3.98
CA LYS A 97 -9.54 2.05 -4.73
C LYS A 97 -8.63 1.01 -4.08
N VAL A 98 -7.45 1.44 -3.62
CA VAL A 98 -6.51 0.54 -2.95
C VAL A 98 -7.09 0.06 -1.61
N THR A 99 -7.75 0.93 -0.87
CA THR A 99 -8.37 0.59 0.44
C THR A 99 -9.51 -0.40 0.28
N GLU A 100 -10.41 -0.15 -0.67
CA GLU A 100 -11.54 -1.03 -0.97
C GLU A 100 -11.07 -2.42 -1.41
N TYR A 101 -10.06 -2.48 -2.29
CA TYR A 101 -9.54 -3.75 -2.77
C TYR A 101 -8.76 -4.51 -1.69
N LYS A 102 -7.98 -3.80 -0.86
CA LYS A 102 -7.33 -4.40 0.31
C LYS A 102 -8.37 -5.06 1.23
N TYR A 103 -9.44 -4.34 1.56
CA TYR A 103 -10.51 -4.85 2.41
C TYR A 103 -11.24 -6.06 1.80
N TYR A 104 -11.42 -6.05 0.47
CA TYR A 104 -11.97 -7.20 -0.25
C TYR A 104 -11.09 -8.45 -0.11
N LEU A 105 -9.77 -8.30 -0.24
CA LEU A 105 -8.82 -9.41 -0.05
C LEU A 105 -8.81 -9.93 1.39
N GLU A 106 -8.81 -9.05 2.39
CA GLU A 106 -8.83 -9.42 3.81
C GLU A 106 -10.08 -10.24 4.17
N LYS A 107 -11.23 -9.93 3.55
CA LYS A 107 -12.45 -10.72 3.69
C LYS A 107 -12.32 -12.12 3.11
N ILE A 108 -11.78 -12.24 1.91
CA ILE A 108 -11.57 -13.54 1.26
C ILE A 108 -10.65 -14.42 2.10
N ASP A 109 -9.55 -13.87 2.59
CA ASP A 109 -8.59 -14.63 3.39
C ASP A 109 -9.22 -15.06 4.73
N SER A 110 -10.02 -14.20 5.35
CA SER A 110 -10.75 -14.53 6.59
C SER A 110 -11.79 -15.65 6.38
N ASP A 111 -12.50 -15.66 5.25
CA ASP A 111 -13.49 -16.68 4.94
C ASP A 111 -12.84 -18.03 4.60
N ASN A 112 -11.66 -18.02 3.97
CA ASN A 112 -10.91 -19.23 3.64
C ASN A 112 -10.27 -19.92 4.87
N ILE A 113 -10.00 -19.19 5.96
CA ILE A 113 -9.48 -19.75 7.21
C ILE A 113 -10.59 -20.44 8.04
N ASN A 114 -11.86 -20.11 7.80
CA ASN A 114 -13.01 -20.62 8.53
C ASN A 114 -13.74 -21.79 7.83
N MET A 115 -13.16 -22.36 6.77
CA MET A 115 -13.62 -23.57 6.06
C MET A 115 -12.72 -24.77 6.36
#